data_AF-A0A5A5TEZ3-F1
#
_entry.id   AF-A0A5A5TEZ3-F1
#
_cell.length_a   1.000
_cell.length_b   1.000
_cell.length_c   1.000
_cell.angle_alpha   90.00
_cell.angle_beta   90.00
_cell.angle_gamma   90.00
#
_symmetry.space_group_name_H-M   'P 1'
#
loop_
_entity.id
_entity.type
_entity.pdbx_description
1 polymer ?
#
loop_
_entity_poly.entity_id
_entity_poly.type
_entity_poly.pdbx_seq_one_letter_code
_entity_poly.pdbx_strand_id
1 'polypeptide(L)'
;MVSIPRDSWVSVPDGIGMHKIDQAFSLGVQQTNKFDDGVRVARDTIEQDYSITIDRYAWVGLDGFSKIIDTLGGVDIDVEHSVVDDAYPNDAGKGSNSGDTYAYKRLHLTPGPQHLTGQQALEYVRSRHSDLVGDIGRTQRQQQVLEALKLKINASTIIENFTQLLNDVSGSIYTDLNETEMLAFANYGRTLLNQPIDHLILGVGTGNQNYGALATIYDPSAGADQDIVISNCDNIQPVINRIFNLGNTQSCKVNGS
;
A
#
# COMPACT_ATOMS: atom_id res chain seq x y z
N MET A 1 -4.77 8.02 7.16
CA MET A 1 -4.10 7.18 6.15
C MET A 1 -4.57 7.60 4.77
N VAL A 2 -3.63 7.96 3.90
CA VAL A 2 -3.92 8.32 2.51
C VAL A 2 -3.41 7.20 1.63
N SER A 3 -4.29 6.62 0.82
CA SER A 3 -3.96 5.59 -0.16
C SER A 3 -4.00 6.18 -1.56
N ILE A 4 -2.89 6.04 -2.29
CA ILE A 4 -2.80 6.40 -3.70
C ILE A 4 -3.12 5.13 -4.52
N PRO A 5 -4.10 5.16 -5.44
CA PRO A 5 -4.42 4.01 -6.28
C PRO A 5 -3.19 3.54 -7.07
N ARG A 6 -2.97 2.23 -7.15
CA ARG A 6 -1.79 1.67 -7.83
C ARG A 6 -1.72 2.01 -9.32
N ASP A 7 -2.90 2.16 -9.96
CA ASP A 7 -3.04 2.47 -11.38
C ASP A 7 -3.06 4.00 -11.62
N SER A 8 -2.70 4.83 -10.63
CA SER A 8 -2.60 6.28 -10.81
C SER A 8 -1.60 6.62 -11.91
N TRP A 9 -2.04 7.40 -12.90
CA TRP A 9 -1.22 7.85 -14.01
C TRP A 9 -0.39 9.07 -13.60
N VAL A 10 0.91 8.88 -13.45
CA VAL A 10 1.83 9.80 -12.76
C VAL A 10 3.08 10.07 -13.58
N SER A 11 3.75 11.19 -13.30
CA SER A 11 5.02 11.53 -13.95
C SER A 11 6.18 10.92 -13.19
N VAL A 12 6.71 9.80 -13.69
CA VAL A 12 7.89 9.14 -13.10
C VAL A 12 9.16 9.91 -13.50
N PRO A 13 10.04 10.28 -12.55
CA PRO A 13 11.19 11.17 -12.78
C PRO A 13 12.32 10.48 -13.57
N ASP A 14 13.50 11.11 -13.63
CA ASP A 14 14.71 10.58 -14.28
C ASP A 14 14.54 10.30 -15.78
N GLY A 15 13.69 11.09 -16.44
CA GLY A 15 13.40 10.96 -17.86
C GLY A 15 12.58 9.71 -18.22
N ILE A 16 12.03 9.00 -17.22
CA ILE A 16 11.18 7.82 -17.43
C ILE A 16 9.85 8.25 -18.09
N GLY A 17 9.21 9.29 -17.55
CA GLY A 17 7.98 9.84 -18.12
C GLY A 17 6.72 9.23 -17.51
N MET A 18 5.61 9.25 -18.25
CA MET A 18 4.30 8.89 -17.72
C MET A 18 4.11 7.38 -17.61
N HIS A 19 3.81 6.89 -16.41
CA HIS A 19 3.50 5.49 -16.13
C HIS A 19 2.46 5.36 -15.02
N LYS A 20 1.98 4.13 -14.77
CA LYS A 20 1.26 3.83 -13.52
C LYS A 20 2.22 3.92 -12.34
N ILE A 21 1.74 4.43 -11.22
CA ILE A 21 2.56 4.62 -10.03
C ILE A 21 3.14 3.30 -9.48
N ASP A 22 2.46 2.17 -9.67
CA ASP A 22 2.97 0.86 -9.28
C ASP A 22 4.22 0.41 -10.03
N GLN A 23 4.50 1.03 -11.19
CA GLN A 23 5.70 0.76 -11.99
C GLN A 23 6.89 1.61 -11.56
N ALA A 24 6.69 2.73 -10.84
CA ALA A 24 7.77 3.68 -10.52
C ALA A 24 8.96 2.99 -9.84
N PHE A 25 8.68 2.10 -8.89
CA PHE A 25 9.72 1.32 -8.21
C PHE A 25 10.51 0.43 -9.18
N SER A 26 9.82 -0.40 -9.97
CA SER A 26 10.49 -1.36 -10.85
C SER A 26 11.27 -0.67 -11.98
N LEU A 27 10.76 0.44 -12.50
CA LEU A 27 11.43 1.28 -13.50
C LEU A 27 12.72 1.90 -12.94
N GLY A 28 12.68 2.41 -11.70
CA GLY A 28 13.88 2.91 -11.02
C GLY A 28 14.95 1.84 -10.83
N VAL A 29 14.55 0.63 -10.42
CA VAL A 29 15.48 -0.51 -10.32
C VAL A 29 16.04 -0.88 -11.69
N GLN A 30 15.23 -0.91 -12.75
CA GLN A 30 15.69 -1.28 -14.10
C GLN A 30 16.74 -0.33 -14.66
N GLN A 31 16.68 0.97 -14.34
CA GLN A 31 17.64 1.94 -14.84
C GLN A 31 19.05 1.74 -14.27
N THR A 32 19.18 1.34 -13.01
CA THR A 32 20.49 1.30 -12.30
C THR A 32 20.86 -0.06 -11.75
N ASN A 33 19.95 -1.03 -11.80
CA ASN A 33 20.03 -2.34 -11.17
C ASN A 33 20.23 -2.28 -9.64
N LYS A 34 19.66 -1.26 -8.98
CA LYS A 34 19.75 -1.05 -7.52
C LYS A 34 18.36 -0.87 -6.90
N PHE A 35 18.13 -1.55 -5.78
CA PHE A 35 16.89 -1.45 -5.00
C PHE A 35 16.64 -0.02 -4.51
N ASP A 36 17.67 0.64 -3.97
CA ASP A 36 17.56 1.98 -3.39
C ASP A 36 17.12 3.03 -4.42
N ASP A 37 17.53 2.89 -5.68
CA ASP A 37 17.07 3.75 -6.76
C ASP A 37 15.59 3.49 -7.10
N GLY A 38 15.12 2.25 -6.98
CA GLY A 38 13.68 1.94 -7.07
C GLY A 38 12.87 2.64 -5.99
N VAL A 39 13.34 2.59 -4.73
CA VAL A 39 12.70 3.31 -3.62
C VAL A 39 12.71 4.81 -3.88
N ARG A 40 13.87 5.37 -4.24
CA ARG A 40 14.02 6.81 -4.51
C ARG A 40 13.07 7.26 -5.62
N VAL A 41 13.03 6.57 -6.77
CA VAL A 41 12.15 6.94 -7.89
C VAL A 41 10.68 6.88 -7.47
N ALA A 42 10.24 5.85 -6.74
CA ALA A 42 8.86 5.77 -6.26
C ALA A 42 8.52 6.92 -5.29
N ARG A 43 9.43 7.24 -4.38
CA ARG A 43 9.30 8.38 -3.45
C ARG A 43 9.25 9.70 -4.20
N ASP A 44 10.23 9.98 -5.06
CA ASP A 44 10.35 11.20 -5.85
C ASP A 44 9.10 11.41 -6.72
N THR A 45 8.54 10.33 -7.29
CA THR A 45 7.28 10.37 -8.04
C THR A 45 6.14 10.93 -7.17
N ILE A 46 5.96 10.41 -5.95
CA ILE A 46 4.90 10.88 -5.05
C ILE A 46 5.17 12.31 -4.59
N GLU A 47 6.39 12.62 -4.18
CA GLU A 47 6.75 13.95 -3.68
C GLU A 47 6.55 15.02 -4.75
N GLN A 48 6.91 14.75 -6.01
CA GLN A 48 6.72 15.68 -7.13
C GLN A 48 5.25 15.84 -7.52
N ASP A 49 4.53 14.74 -7.68
CA ASP A 49 3.16 14.78 -8.20
C ASP A 49 2.16 15.33 -7.18
N TYR A 50 2.39 15.10 -5.89
CA TYR A 50 1.49 15.54 -4.82
C TYR A 50 2.04 16.72 -4.00
N SER A 51 3.25 17.20 -4.30
CA SER A 51 3.93 18.27 -3.56
C SER A 51 3.97 18.02 -2.05
N ILE A 52 4.23 16.78 -1.65
CA ILE A 52 4.40 16.38 -0.25
C ILE A 52 5.85 15.97 0.02
N THR A 53 6.25 15.95 1.28
CA THR A 53 7.53 15.37 1.70
C THR A 53 7.27 14.04 2.39
N ILE A 54 8.01 13.01 2.00
CA ILE A 54 8.01 11.69 2.63
C ILE A 54 9.25 11.61 3.51
N ASP A 55 9.08 11.73 4.83
CA ASP A 55 10.24 11.75 5.72
C ASP A 55 10.97 10.40 5.75
N ARG A 56 10.22 9.30 5.80
CA ARG A 56 10.72 7.93 5.96
C ARG A 56 9.86 6.96 5.15
N TYR A 57 10.42 5.80 4.82
CA TYR A 57 9.69 4.75 4.12
C TYR A 57 9.81 3.40 4.82
N ALA A 58 8.82 2.53 4.60
CA ALA A 58 8.93 1.11 4.88
C ALA A 58 8.38 0.35 3.67
N TRP A 59 9.21 -0.49 3.08
CA TRP A 59 8.84 -1.44 2.04
C TRP A 59 8.72 -2.82 2.67
N VAL A 60 7.62 -3.51 2.42
CA VAL A 60 7.32 -4.82 3.01
C VAL A 60 6.98 -5.80 1.90
N GLY A 61 7.78 -6.85 1.76
CA GLY A 61 7.49 -7.94 0.83
C GLY A 61 6.35 -8.84 1.33
N LEU A 62 5.77 -9.66 0.43
CA LEU A 62 4.62 -10.52 0.76
C LEU A 62 4.90 -11.49 1.91
N ASP A 63 6.11 -12.06 1.93
CA ASP A 63 6.56 -12.95 3.01
C ASP A 63 6.73 -12.19 4.33
N GLY A 64 7.34 -11.00 4.28
CA GLY A 64 7.48 -10.12 5.44
C GLY A 64 6.14 -9.73 6.05
N PHE A 65 5.17 -9.37 5.20
CA PHE A 65 3.82 -9.05 5.63
C PHE A 65 3.18 -10.19 6.43
N SER A 66 3.25 -11.42 5.90
CA SER A 66 2.66 -12.60 6.55
C SER A 66 3.36 -12.90 7.89
N LYS A 67 4.70 -12.86 7.91
CA LYS A 67 5.50 -13.10 9.11
C LYS A 67 5.21 -12.10 10.21
N ILE A 68 5.13 -10.80 9.91
CA ILE A 68 4.81 -9.77 10.90
C ILE A 68 3.48 -10.07 11.58
N ILE A 69 2.46 -10.42 10.80
CA ILE A 69 1.13 -10.74 11.32
C ILE A 69 1.17 -11.99 12.20
N ASP A 70 1.84 -13.06 11.75
CA ASP A 70 1.96 -14.29 12.54
C ASP A 70 2.74 -14.06 13.85
N THR A 71 3.82 -13.26 13.82
CA THR A 71 4.59 -12.93 15.03
C THR A 71 3.78 -12.10 16.03
N LEU A 72 2.83 -11.29 15.55
CA LEU A 72 1.88 -10.56 16.40
C LEU A 72 0.68 -11.45 16.83
N GLY A 73 0.68 -12.73 16.48
CA GLY A 73 -0.36 -13.68 16.83
C GLY A 73 -1.64 -13.52 16.01
N GLY A 74 -1.54 -13.10 14.75
CA GLY A 74 -2.66 -12.89 13.83
C GLY A 74 -3.39 -11.55 14.01
N VAL A 75 -4.39 -11.32 13.17
CA VAL A 75 -5.23 -10.10 13.17
C VAL A 75 -6.71 -10.45 13.23
N ASP A 76 -7.48 -9.64 13.96
CA ASP A 76 -8.94 -9.79 14.02
C ASP A 76 -9.57 -8.86 12.99
N ILE A 77 -10.33 -9.41 12.06
CA ILE A 77 -10.97 -8.70 10.96
C ILE A 77 -12.46 -9.04 10.95
N ASP A 78 -13.30 -8.02 10.81
CA ASP A 78 -14.71 -8.22 10.47
C ASP A 78 -14.87 -8.13 8.96
N VAL A 79 -15.05 -9.29 8.32
CA VAL A 79 -15.16 -9.36 6.85
C VAL A 79 -16.58 -8.99 6.46
N GLU A 80 -16.77 -7.77 5.96
CA GLU A 80 -18.10 -7.22 5.67
C GLU A 80 -18.86 -8.04 4.60
N HIS A 81 -18.14 -8.51 3.58
CA HIS A 81 -18.68 -9.29 2.47
C HIS A 81 -17.79 -10.48 2.13
N SER A 82 -18.38 -11.53 1.56
CA SER A 82 -17.63 -12.74 1.20
C SER A 82 -16.57 -12.40 0.16
N VAL A 83 -15.33 -12.84 0.40
CA VAL A 83 -14.22 -12.68 -0.54
C VAL A 83 -14.06 -14.01 -1.28
N VAL A 84 -14.46 -14.05 -2.55
CA VAL A 84 -14.36 -15.23 -3.41
C VAL A 84 -13.45 -14.92 -4.59
N ASP A 85 -12.32 -15.62 -4.70
CA ASP A 85 -11.37 -15.43 -5.80
C ASP A 85 -10.99 -16.80 -6.37
N ASP A 86 -11.64 -17.20 -7.45
CA ASP A 86 -11.42 -18.51 -8.08
C ASP A 86 -10.08 -18.58 -8.85
N ALA A 87 -9.42 -17.44 -9.05
CA ALA A 87 -8.16 -17.29 -9.78
C ALA A 87 -7.11 -16.55 -8.94
N TYR A 88 -7.08 -16.79 -7.62
CA TYR A 88 -6.10 -16.17 -6.75
C TYR A 88 -4.69 -16.71 -7.06
N PRO A 89 -3.67 -15.85 -7.30
CA PRO A 89 -2.31 -16.29 -7.59
C PRO A 89 -1.73 -17.14 -6.45
N ASN A 90 -1.29 -18.37 -6.76
CA ASN A 90 -0.65 -19.26 -5.80
C ASN A 90 0.88 -19.06 -5.79
N ASP A 91 1.32 -17.82 -5.60
CA ASP A 91 2.71 -17.37 -5.75
C ASP A 91 3.41 -17.03 -4.42
N ALA A 92 2.67 -17.02 -3.31
CA ALA A 92 3.19 -16.71 -1.97
C ALA A 92 2.52 -17.55 -0.87
N GLY A 93 3.27 -17.76 0.22
CA GLY A 93 2.82 -18.51 1.39
C GLY A 93 3.15 -20.01 1.35
N LYS A 94 2.77 -20.73 2.40
CA LYS A 94 3.09 -22.16 2.51
C LYS A 94 2.30 -22.96 1.47
N GLY A 95 3.00 -23.74 0.65
CA GLY A 95 2.39 -24.51 -0.44
C GLY A 95 2.15 -23.72 -1.73
N SER A 96 2.72 -22.52 -1.86
CA SER A 96 2.74 -21.77 -3.12
C SER A 96 3.67 -22.39 -4.15
N ASN A 97 3.33 -22.19 -5.43
CA ASN A 97 4.18 -22.51 -6.58
C ASN A 97 4.75 -21.22 -7.15
N SER A 98 5.63 -20.55 -6.40
CA SER A 98 6.19 -19.23 -6.78
C SER A 98 6.97 -19.20 -8.10
N GLY A 99 7.37 -20.36 -8.62
CA GLY A 99 8.02 -20.50 -9.93
C GLY A 99 7.05 -20.65 -11.12
N ASP A 100 5.74 -20.75 -10.87
CA ASP A 100 4.72 -20.91 -11.90
C ASP A 100 3.75 -19.73 -11.89
N THR A 101 3.90 -18.83 -12.87
CA THR A 101 3.05 -17.64 -13.04
C THR A 101 1.59 -17.99 -13.35
N TYR A 102 1.28 -19.22 -13.72
CA TYR A 102 -0.08 -19.72 -13.99
C TYR A 102 -0.65 -20.57 -12.86
N ALA A 103 0.04 -20.65 -11.72
CA ALA A 103 -0.48 -21.34 -10.56
C ALA A 103 -1.57 -20.48 -9.89
N TYR A 104 -2.80 -21.00 -9.89
CA TYR A 104 -3.95 -20.38 -9.23
C TYR A 104 -4.54 -21.30 -8.17
N LYS A 105 -5.17 -20.70 -7.16
CA LYS A 105 -5.98 -21.40 -6.17
C LYS A 105 -7.30 -20.66 -5.96
N ARG A 106 -8.28 -21.39 -5.45
CA ARG A 106 -9.55 -20.80 -5.01
C ARG A 106 -9.41 -20.23 -3.60
N LEU A 107 -9.76 -18.96 -3.45
CA LEU A 107 -9.91 -18.29 -2.16
C LEU A 107 -11.40 -18.14 -1.83
N HIS A 108 -11.76 -18.40 -0.59
CA HIS A 108 -13.10 -18.10 -0.06
C HIS A 108 -12.99 -17.74 1.42
N LEU A 109 -13.27 -16.48 1.76
CA LEU A 109 -13.46 -16.03 3.14
C LEU A 109 -14.93 -15.67 3.35
N THR A 110 -15.56 -16.29 4.36
CA THR A 110 -16.94 -16.00 4.72
C THR A 110 -17.07 -14.64 5.41
N PRO A 111 -18.23 -13.97 5.30
CA PRO A 111 -18.49 -12.75 6.06
C PRO A 111 -18.46 -12.97 7.59
N GLY A 112 -18.17 -11.89 8.31
CA GLY A 112 -18.21 -11.79 9.77
C GLY A 112 -16.85 -11.75 10.45
N PRO A 113 -16.85 -11.64 11.79
CA PRO A 113 -15.64 -11.56 12.60
C PRO A 113 -14.83 -12.85 12.52
N GLN A 114 -13.55 -12.72 12.19
CA GLN A 114 -12.64 -13.85 12.11
C GLN A 114 -11.21 -13.44 12.48
N HIS A 115 -10.48 -14.41 13.02
CA HIS A 115 -9.08 -14.27 13.33
C HIS A 115 -8.24 -14.81 12.17
N LEU A 116 -7.50 -13.93 11.50
CA LEU A 116 -6.68 -14.26 10.33
C LEU A 116 -5.22 -14.46 10.72
N THR A 117 -4.68 -15.61 10.32
CA THR A 117 -3.21 -15.84 10.26
C THR A 117 -2.56 -14.93 9.21
N GLY A 118 -1.23 -14.83 9.22
CA GLY A 118 -0.46 -14.04 8.25
C GLY A 118 -0.76 -14.40 6.81
N GLN A 119 -0.85 -15.71 6.50
CA GLN A 119 -1.22 -16.17 5.17
C GLN A 119 -2.66 -15.77 4.79
N GLN A 120 -3.63 -15.93 5.69
CA GLN A 120 -5.03 -15.57 5.41
C GLN A 120 -5.21 -14.06 5.28
N ALA A 121 -4.47 -13.27 6.08
CA ALA A 121 -4.47 -11.82 5.97
C ALA A 121 -3.83 -11.36 4.65
N LEU A 122 -2.76 -12.02 4.19
CA LEU A 122 -2.15 -11.77 2.89
C LEU A 122 -3.15 -12.04 1.75
N GLU A 123 -3.83 -13.18 1.81
CA GLU A 123 -4.90 -13.54 0.87
C GLU A 123 -6.03 -12.50 0.89
N TYR A 124 -6.43 -12.08 2.09
CA TYR A 124 -7.46 -11.08 2.31
C TYR A 124 -7.11 -9.71 1.71
N VAL A 125 -5.87 -9.23 1.80
CA VAL A 125 -5.50 -7.90 1.25
C VAL A 125 -5.11 -7.94 -0.23
N ARG A 126 -4.85 -9.13 -0.79
CA ARG A 126 -4.43 -9.30 -2.20
C ARG A 126 -5.57 -9.66 -3.13
N SER A 127 -6.64 -10.28 -2.65
CA SER A 127 -7.76 -10.70 -3.50
C SER A 127 -8.36 -9.51 -4.26
N ARG A 128 -8.67 -9.73 -5.54
CA ARG A 128 -9.20 -8.69 -6.45
C ARG A 128 -10.50 -9.11 -7.11
N HIS A 129 -10.65 -10.40 -7.40
CA HIS A 129 -11.80 -10.91 -8.16
C HIS A 129 -13.02 -11.01 -7.25
N SER A 130 -14.19 -10.73 -7.82
CA SER A 130 -15.52 -10.76 -7.16
C SER A 130 -15.77 -9.68 -6.09
N ASP A 131 -14.90 -8.69 -5.93
CA ASP A 131 -15.16 -7.52 -5.08
C ASP A 131 -16.18 -6.61 -5.78
N LEU A 132 -17.29 -6.28 -5.11
CA LEU A 132 -18.37 -5.44 -5.63
C LEU A 132 -17.87 -4.04 -6.07
N VAL A 133 -16.72 -3.61 -5.54
CA VAL A 133 -16.10 -2.30 -5.81
C VAL A 133 -14.64 -2.41 -6.31
N GLY A 134 -14.19 -3.61 -6.71
CA GLY A 134 -12.89 -3.82 -7.35
C GLY A 134 -11.68 -3.35 -6.53
N ASP A 135 -10.82 -2.51 -7.13
CA ASP A 135 -9.56 -2.06 -6.50
C ASP A 135 -9.74 -1.21 -5.23
N ILE A 136 -10.90 -0.54 -5.13
CA ILE A 136 -11.28 0.25 -3.97
C ILE A 136 -11.47 -0.66 -2.76
N GLY A 137 -12.19 -1.77 -2.93
CA GLY A 137 -12.41 -2.74 -1.86
C GLY A 137 -11.11 -3.40 -1.40
N ARG A 138 -10.18 -3.67 -2.32
CA ARG A 138 -8.82 -4.10 -1.94
C ARG A 138 -8.10 -3.08 -1.07
N THR A 139 -8.16 -1.81 -1.44
CA THR A 139 -7.53 -0.72 -0.68
C THR A 139 -8.16 -0.58 0.71
N GLN A 140 -9.49 -0.70 0.81
CA GLN A 140 -10.19 -0.70 2.10
C GLN A 140 -9.75 -1.87 2.99
N ARG A 141 -9.62 -3.08 2.45
CA ARG A 141 -9.13 -4.26 3.19
C ARG A 141 -7.69 -4.06 3.69
N GLN A 142 -6.82 -3.47 2.87
CA GLN A 142 -5.46 -3.11 3.30
C GLN A 142 -5.47 -2.13 4.48
N GLN A 143 -6.30 -1.10 4.43
CA GLN A 143 -6.45 -0.14 5.51
C GLN A 143 -7.02 -0.79 6.78
N GLN A 144 -8.01 -1.69 6.64
CA GLN A 144 -8.61 -2.43 7.74
C GLN A 144 -7.58 -3.34 8.44
N VAL A 145 -6.71 -4.02 7.67
CA VAL A 145 -5.64 -4.84 8.26
C VAL A 145 -4.61 -3.97 8.98
N LEU A 146 -4.26 -2.79 8.45
CA LEU A 146 -3.37 -1.86 9.15
C LEU A 146 -3.98 -1.33 10.45
N GLU A 147 -5.29 -1.09 10.48
CA GLU A 147 -6.01 -0.69 11.69
C GLU A 147 -6.11 -1.83 12.72
N ALA A 148 -6.41 -3.05 12.27
CA ALA A 148 -6.39 -4.23 13.14
C ALA A 148 -5.00 -4.48 13.71
N LEU A 149 -3.96 -4.32 12.90
CA LEU A 149 -2.56 -4.40 13.34
C LEU A 149 -2.25 -3.35 14.40
N LYS A 150 -2.71 -2.11 14.24
CA LYS A 150 -2.56 -1.08 15.26
C LYS A 150 -3.11 -1.52 16.62
N LEU A 151 -4.25 -2.21 16.66
CA LEU A 151 -4.83 -2.72 17.91
C LEU A 151 -4.05 -3.91 18.48
N LYS A 152 -3.39 -4.70 17.62
CA LYS A 152 -2.53 -5.83 18.00
C LYS A 152 -1.14 -5.40 18.46
N ILE A 153 -0.70 -4.20 18.08
CA ILE A 153 0.56 -3.62 18.54
C ILE A 153 0.44 -3.33 20.05
N ASN A 154 0.71 -4.36 20.86
CA ASN A 154 1.12 -4.15 22.23
C ASN A 154 2.54 -3.63 22.19
N ALA A 155 2.69 -2.31 22.15
CA ALA A 155 3.99 -1.72 22.02
C ALA A 155 4.92 -2.04 23.20
N SER A 156 4.42 -2.47 24.38
CA SER A 156 5.28 -3.03 25.44
C SER A 156 5.94 -4.32 24.96
N THR A 157 5.16 -5.23 24.40
CA THR A 157 5.65 -6.46 23.76
C THR A 157 6.60 -6.17 22.59
N ILE A 158 6.33 -5.15 21.77
CA ILE A 158 7.23 -4.78 20.66
C ILE A 158 8.56 -4.26 21.17
N ILE A 159 8.58 -3.40 22.20
CA ILE A 159 9.84 -2.89 22.75
C ILE A 159 10.61 -4.01 23.44
N GLU A 160 9.94 -4.86 24.20
CA GLU A 160 10.56 -6.00 24.88
C GLU A 160 11.17 -7.01 23.89
N ASN A 161 10.51 -7.24 22.75
CA ASN A 161 10.94 -8.20 21.74
C ASN A 161 11.54 -7.54 20.49
N PHE A 162 11.94 -6.27 20.57
CA PHE A 162 12.29 -5.46 19.40
C PHE A 162 13.39 -6.11 18.55
N THR A 163 14.47 -6.59 19.18
CA THR A 163 15.57 -7.27 18.48
C THR A 163 15.12 -8.57 17.81
N GLN A 164 14.24 -9.35 18.46
CA GLN A 164 13.71 -10.58 17.87
C GLN A 164 12.83 -10.26 16.67
N LEU A 165 11.94 -9.27 16.79
CA LEU A 165 11.10 -8.80 15.69
C LEU A 165 11.93 -8.33 14.50
N LEU A 166 12.99 -7.54 14.74
CA LEU A 166 13.91 -7.12 13.69
C LEU A 166 14.60 -8.30 13.00
N ASN A 167 15.01 -9.31 13.77
CA ASN A 167 15.64 -10.51 13.21
C ASN A 167 14.64 -11.34 12.38
N ASP A 168 13.40 -11.49 12.85
CA ASP A 168 12.35 -12.28 12.19
C ASP A 168 11.93 -11.69 10.84
N VAL A 169 11.97 -10.36 10.72
CA VAL A 169 11.57 -9.63 9.52
C VAL A 169 12.75 -9.20 8.64
N SER A 170 13.98 -9.50 9.09
CA SER A 170 15.22 -9.18 8.37
C SER A 170 15.19 -9.77 6.94
N GLY A 171 15.56 -8.95 5.97
CA GLY A 171 15.52 -9.31 4.54
C GLY A 171 14.13 -9.33 3.89
N SER A 172 13.06 -9.12 4.67
CA SER A 172 11.68 -9.04 4.18
C SER A 172 11.04 -7.65 4.33
N ILE A 173 11.65 -6.79 5.15
CA ILE A 173 11.34 -5.37 5.27
C ILE A 173 12.58 -4.55 4.94
N TYR A 174 12.40 -3.47 4.19
CA TYR A 174 13.45 -2.49 3.88
C TYR A 174 12.96 -1.10 4.29
N THR A 175 13.81 -0.31 4.96
CA THR A 175 13.44 1.01 5.49
C THR A 175 14.69 1.85 5.71
N ASP A 176 14.55 3.17 5.65
CA ASP A 176 15.57 4.15 6.04
C ASP A 176 15.52 4.54 7.53
N LEU A 177 14.60 3.95 8.30
CA LEU A 177 14.55 4.12 9.74
C LEU A 177 15.76 3.47 10.40
N ASN A 178 16.44 4.21 11.27
CA ASN A 178 17.40 3.59 12.20
C ASN A 178 16.69 3.03 13.44
N GLU A 179 17.38 2.19 14.22
CA GLU A 179 16.80 1.55 15.41
C GLU A 179 16.24 2.56 16.43
N THR A 180 16.90 3.70 16.60
CA THR A 180 16.43 4.74 17.53
C THR A 180 15.13 5.37 17.05
N GLU A 181 15.01 5.63 15.75
CA GLU A 181 13.77 6.12 15.14
C GLU A 181 12.66 5.08 15.21
N MET A 182 12.95 3.82 14.94
CA MET A 182 11.97 2.73 15.08
C MET A 182 11.41 2.65 16.50
N LEU A 183 12.27 2.71 17.53
CA LEU A 183 11.85 2.75 18.92
C LEU A 183 11.06 4.01 19.27
N ALA A 184 11.43 5.16 18.69
CA ALA A 184 10.67 6.40 18.85
C ALA A 184 9.26 6.29 18.23
N PHE A 185 9.13 5.74 17.02
CA PHE A 185 7.84 5.48 16.38
C PHE A 185 7.01 4.45 17.14
N ALA A 186 7.62 3.38 17.66
CA ALA A 186 6.94 2.40 18.49
C ALA A 186 6.38 3.03 19.78
N ASN A 187 7.17 3.90 20.44
CA ASN A 187 6.71 4.65 21.60
C ASN A 187 5.60 5.65 21.26
N TYR A 188 5.73 6.38 20.15
CA TYR A 188 4.69 7.31 19.70
C TYR A 188 3.40 6.59 19.34
N GLY A 189 3.49 5.43 18.67
CA GLY A 189 2.35 4.59 18.30
C GLY A 189 1.46 4.20 19.49
N ARG A 190 2.04 4.02 20.70
CA ARG A 190 1.29 3.80 21.95
C ARG A 190 0.24 4.86 22.21
N THR A 191 0.59 6.12 21.92
CA THR A 191 -0.28 7.27 22.18
C THR A 191 -1.45 7.33 21.19
N LEU A 192 -1.33 6.64 20.06
CA LEU A 192 -2.31 6.64 18.98
C LEU A 192 -3.29 5.47 19.04
N LEU A 193 -3.08 4.45 19.89
CA LEU A 193 -3.84 3.19 19.89
C LEU A 193 -5.37 3.40 19.89
N ASN A 194 -5.86 4.37 20.67
CA ASN A 194 -7.29 4.67 20.80
C ASN A 194 -7.75 5.88 19.97
N GLN A 195 -6.87 6.45 19.13
CA GLN A 195 -7.24 7.56 18.26
C GLN A 195 -7.88 7.03 16.97
N PRO A 196 -8.98 7.63 16.47
CA PRO A 196 -9.50 7.25 15.15
C PRO A 196 -8.47 7.51 14.06
N ILE A 197 -8.44 6.68 13.02
CA ILE A 197 -7.65 6.94 11.81
C ILE A 197 -8.61 7.45 10.74
N ASP A 198 -8.34 8.63 10.20
CA ASP A 198 -9.07 9.08 9.01
C ASP A 198 -8.57 8.34 7.77
N HIS A 199 -9.48 7.79 6.97
CA HIS A 199 -9.17 7.04 5.76
C HIS A 199 -9.47 7.87 4.51
N LEU A 200 -8.52 7.92 3.58
CA LEU A 200 -8.67 8.61 2.30
C LEU A 200 -8.08 7.77 1.18
N ILE A 201 -8.85 7.56 0.11
CA ILE A 201 -8.38 6.91 -1.12
C ILE A 201 -8.45 7.95 -2.22
N LEU A 202 -7.32 8.26 -2.86
CA LEU A 202 -7.23 9.27 -3.95
C LEU A 202 -7.72 8.69 -5.29
N GLY A 203 -8.88 8.05 -5.28
CA GLY A 203 -9.48 7.39 -6.44
C GLY A 203 -10.83 7.98 -6.83
N VAL A 204 -11.60 7.19 -7.58
CA VAL A 204 -12.93 7.57 -8.06
C VAL A 204 -13.88 7.81 -6.90
N GLY A 205 -14.62 8.92 -6.96
CA GLY A 205 -15.63 9.27 -5.97
C GLY A 205 -16.71 10.18 -6.56
N THR A 206 -17.39 10.93 -5.70
CA THR A 206 -18.45 11.87 -6.13
C THR A 206 -18.26 13.26 -5.52
N GLY A 207 -18.69 14.30 -6.25
CA GLY A 207 -18.57 15.69 -5.82
C GLY A 207 -17.15 16.08 -5.41
N ASN A 208 -17.01 16.70 -4.24
CA ASN A 208 -15.72 17.12 -3.67
C ASN A 208 -14.86 15.95 -3.16
N GLN A 209 -15.40 14.72 -3.14
CA GLN A 209 -14.65 13.50 -2.80
C GLN A 209 -14.27 12.70 -4.04
N ASN A 210 -14.45 13.26 -5.24
CA ASN A 210 -13.98 12.63 -6.47
C ASN A 210 -12.51 12.98 -6.73
N TYR A 211 -11.59 12.14 -6.29
CA TYR A 211 -10.15 12.39 -6.37
C TYR A 211 -9.50 11.85 -7.65
N GLY A 212 -10.23 11.11 -8.48
CA GLY A 212 -9.71 10.67 -9.76
C GLY A 212 -10.78 10.09 -10.69
N ALA A 213 -10.43 9.92 -11.95
CA ALA A 213 -11.32 9.34 -12.96
C ALA A 213 -10.66 8.12 -13.61
N LEU A 214 -11.44 7.08 -13.92
CA LEU A 214 -10.96 5.96 -14.72
C LEU A 214 -10.78 6.42 -16.16
N ALA A 215 -9.68 6.01 -16.78
CA ALA A 215 -9.45 6.17 -18.21
C ALA A 215 -8.68 4.96 -18.73
N THR A 216 -8.63 4.83 -20.05
CA THR A 216 -7.77 3.85 -20.73
C THR A 216 -6.81 4.63 -21.63
N ILE A 217 -5.52 4.35 -21.51
CA ILE A 217 -4.48 4.98 -22.31
C ILE A 217 -3.62 3.92 -22.97
N TYR A 218 -3.20 4.16 -24.22
CA TYR A 218 -2.18 3.33 -24.84
C TYR A 218 -0.83 3.63 -24.20
N ASP A 219 -0.25 2.65 -23.52
CA ASP A 219 1.09 2.73 -22.94
C ASP A 219 2.10 2.08 -23.91
N PRO A 220 2.94 2.85 -24.60
CA PRO A 220 3.92 2.31 -25.55
C PRO A 220 4.94 1.39 -24.89
N SER A 221 5.21 1.55 -23.59
CA SER A 221 6.15 0.70 -22.85
C SER A 221 5.57 -0.69 -22.58
N ALA A 222 4.25 -0.77 -22.38
CA ALA A 222 3.52 -2.02 -22.25
C ALA A 222 3.09 -2.61 -23.60
N GLY A 223 3.12 -1.80 -24.68
CA GLY A 223 2.66 -2.18 -26.01
C GLY A 223 1.16 -2.47 -26.10
N ALA A 224 0.38 -1.98 -25.14
CA ALA A 224 -1.04 -2.29 -24.99
C ALA A 224 -1.79 -1.13 -24.32
N ASP A 225 -3.12 -1.13 -24.47
CA ASP A 225 -4.01 -0.27 -23.71
C ASP A 225 -3.97 -0.65 -22.22
N GLN A 226 -3.93 0.35 -21.37
CA GLN A 226 -3.84 0.24 -19.91
C GLN A 226 -4.98 1.02 -19.25
N ASP A 227 -5.70 0.37 -18.35
CA ASP A 227 -6.64 1.05 -17.46
C ASP A 227 -5.88 1.81 -16.38
N ILE A 228 -6.19 3.10 -16.22
CA ILE A 228 -5.49 4.03 -15.35
C ILE A 228 -6.48 4.86 -14.51
N VAL A 229 -5.95 5.48 -13.46
CA VAL A 229 -6.64 6.51 -12.67
C VAL A 229 -5.98 7.86 -12.94
N ILE A 230 -6.72 8.80 -13.53
CA ILE A 230 -6.27 10.18 -13.70
C ILE A 230 -6.63 10.95 -12.41
N SER A 231 -5.61 11.48 -11.73
CA SER A 231 -5.78 12.26 -10.50
C SER A 231 -6.53 13.57 -10.76
N ASN A 232 -7.51 13.87 -9.92
CA ASN A 232 -8.23 15.15 -9.89
C ASN A 232 -7.57 16.09 -8.88
N CYS A 233 -6.55 16.81 -9.32
CA CYS A 233 -5.77 17.69 -8.45
C CYS A 233 -6.60 18.81 -7.79
N ASP A 234 -7.69 19.28 -8.41
CA ASP A 234 -8.57 20.30 -7.82
C ASP A 234 -9.22 19.80 -6.51
N ASN A 235 -9.57 18.52 -6.46
CA ASN A 235 -10.16 17.90 -5.26
C ASN A 235 -9.11 17.32 -4.32
N ILE A 236 -7.97 16.85 -4.84
CA ILE A 236 -6.88 16.28 -4.04
C ILE A 236 -6.18 17.37 -3.23
N GLN A 237 -5.85 18.50 -3.87
CA GLN A 237 -4.98 19.53 -3.27
C GLN A 237 -5.50 20.04 -1.92
N PRO A 238 -6.77 20.43 -1.77
CA PRO A 238 -7.27 20.96 -0.50
C PRO A 238 -7.17 19.93 0.63
N VAL A 239 -7.36 18.65 0.31
CA VAL A 239 -7.33 17.57 1.30
C VAL A 239 -5.91 17.24 1.71
N ILE A 240 -4.96 17.15 0.77
CA ILE A 240 -3.54 16.96 1.05
C ILE A 240 -3.00 18.13 1.88
N ASN A 241 -3.27 19.37 1.48
CA ASN A 241 -2.80 20.56 2.20
C ASN A 241 -3.31 20.60 3.64
N ARG A 242 -4.54 20.16 3.88
CA ARG A 242 -5.11 20.05 5.23
C ARG A 242 -4.46 18.94 6.04
N ILE A 243 -4.29 17.74 5.46
CA ILE A 243 -3.75 16.56 6.17
C ILE A 243 -2.29 16.78 6.55
N PHE A 244 -1.49 17.36 5.66
CA PHE A 244 -0.06 17.58 5.85
C PHE A 244 0.29 19.00 6.30
N ASN A 245 -0.72 19.82 6.63
CA ASN A 245 -0.57 21.20 7.11
C ASN A 245 0.35 22.06 6.21
N LEU A 246 0.17 21.96 4.89
CA LEU A 246 1.01 22.64 3.89
C LEU A 246 0.55 24.08 3.59
N GLY A 247 -0.59 24.53 4.13
CA GLY A 247 -1.15 25.85 3.82
C GLY A 247 -1.75 25.94 2.41
N ASN A 248 -1.62 27.07 1.73
CA ASN A 248 -2.16 27.31 0.37
C ASN A 248 -1.12 27.16 -0.74
N THR A 249 0.02 26.52 -0.48
CA THR A 249 0.99 26.21 -1.54
C THR A 249 0.35 25.23 -2.53
N GLN A 250 0.21 25.67 -3.77
CA GLN A 250 -0.03 24.85 -4.97
C GLN A 250 1.20 23.97 -5.25
N SER A 251 1.11 22.80 -5.87
CA SER A 251 -0.02 22.15 -6.55
C SER A 251 0.29 20.66 -6.70
N CYS A 252 -0.72 19.81 -6.61
CA CYS A 252 -0.73 18.49 -7.21
C CYS A 252 -0.52 18.72 -8.71
N LYS A 253 0.58 18.20 -9.25
CA LYS A 253 1.04 18.43 -10.64
C LYS A 253 1.01 17.15 -11.46
N VAL A 254 0.14 16.22 -11.10
CA VAL A 254 -0.04 14.98 -11.84
C VAL A 254 -0.38 15.37 -13.29
N ASN A 255 0.40 14.90 -14.26
CA ASN A 255 0.32 15.22 -15.69
C ASN A 255 0.77 16.64 -16.11
N GLY A 256 1.60 17.34 -15.33
CA GLY A 256 2.19 18.62 -15.76
C GLY A 256 1.23 19.82 -15.70
N SER A 257 0.21 19.75 -14.85
CA SER A 257 -0.70 20.85 -14.53
C SER A 257 -0.19 21.75 -13.40
#